data_AF-H2CJC7-F1
#
_entry.id   AF-H2CJC7-F1
#
_cell.length_a   1.000
_cell.length_b   1.000
_cell.length_c   1.000
_cell.angle_alpha   90.00
_cell.angle_beta   90.00
_cell.angle_gamma   90.00
#
_symmetry.space_group_name_H-M   'P 1'
#
loop_
_entity.id
_entity.type
_entity.pdbx_description
1 polymer ?
#
loop_
_entity_poly.entity_id
_entity_poly.type
_entity_poly.pdbx_seq_one_letter_code
_entity_poly.pdbx_strand_id
1 'polypeptide(L)'
;MTGKAGLPPREQSLFSELGKAFETFFLSHVSDILNRESVPELAAPSLYSLKGGGKRVRPALVLLCADQTETAHPDATPKGREALITAAAIECIHTYSLIHDDLPAMDDDDMRRGMPSCHRRYPEWAAVLAGDTLNTFAFRLLADAGGDIAAKLRILADAAGHAGMAAGQALDLSREKANFPAGEGSLRFGQPHFDGPRSVPPEFGKTRLITSDFQKAMLDLFEPVSSLEAGRQLLAIHMQKTGALIRASCELGGICNQKESHAFSAFGVGIGLLFQITDDILDVTGDTDRLGKTAGKDERTGKLTFPSLIGLDRSQALAHSLAAQTSGEAASLPVSQAARDALVNLVSYILNRDH
;
A
#
# COMPACT_ATOMS: atom_id res chain seq x y z
N MET A 1 9.65 22.13 23.41
CA MET A 1 8.33 22.38 22.81
C MET A 1 8.52 22.45 21.30
N THR A 2 8.70 21.30 20.67
CA THR A 2 8.85 21.17 19.22
C THR A 2 7.45 21.15 18.60
N GLY A 3 7.19 22.10 17.72
CA GLY A 3 5.89 22.26 17.06
C GLY A 3 5.54 21.02 16.24
N LYS A 4 4.27 20.62 16.31
CA LYS A 4 3.66 19.59 15.47
C LYS A 4 4.02 19.85 14.00
N ALA A 5 4.74 18.94 13.36
CA ALA A 5 4.94 18.97 11.92
C ALA A 5 3.66 18.51 11.21
N GLY A 6 2.62 19.34 11.28
CA GLY A 6 1.46 19.24 10.40
C GLY A 6 1.81 19.82 9.03
N LEU A 7 1.21 19.25 7.97
CA LEU A 7 1.21 19.88 6.65
C LEU A 7 0.72 21.33 6.78
N PRO A 8 1.29 22.30 6.05
CA PRO A 8 0.74 23.64 6.07
C PRO A 8 -0.70 23.60 5.54
N PRO A 9 -1.58 24.51 5.98
CA PRO A 9 -3.03 24.34 5.87
C PRO A 9 -3.55 24.07 4.46
N ARG A 10 -2.88 24.60 3.43
CA ARG A 10 -3.27 24.49 2.01
C ARG A 10 -2.90 23.16 1.36
N GLU A 11 -1.87 22.48 1.86
CA GLU A 11 -1.39 21.20 1.30
C GLU A 11 -2.04 20.01 2.01
N GLN A 12 -2.32 20.18 3.31
CA GLN A 12 -3.24 19.33 4.07
C GLN A 12 -4.66 19.35 3.44
N SER A 13 -5.05 20.50 2.88
CA SER A 13 -6.35 20.64 2.21
C SER A 13 -6.40 19.87 0.90
N LEU A 14 -5.39 19.95 0.01
CA LEU A 14 -5.46 19.29 -1.30
C LEU A 14 -5.58 17.77 -1.19
N PHE A 15 -4.77 17.11 -0.36
CA PHE A 15 -4.86 15.66 -0.19
C PHE A 15 -6.22 15.24 0.39
N SER A 16 -6.73 16.00 1.37
CA SER A 16 -8.06 15.78 1.93
C SER A 16 -9.19 16.07 0.94
N GLU A 17 -9.05 17.08 0.08
CA GLU A 17 -10.02 17.48 -0.92
C GLU A 17 -10.12 16.41 -2.01
N LEU A 18 -8.98 15.93 -2.51
CA LEU A 18 -8.92 14.82 -3.46
C LEU A 18 -9.51 13.55 -2.85
N GLY A 19 -9.22 13.25 -1.58
CA GLY A 19 -9.83 12.14 -0.86
C GLY A 19 -11.36 12.23 -0.82
N LYS A 20 -11.93 13.42 -0.56
CA LYS A 20 -13.39 13.65 -0.52
C LYS A 20 -14.04 13.57 -1.91
N ALA A 21 -13.42 14.16 -2.92
CA ALA A 21 -13.87 14.09 -4.30
C ALA A 21 -13.88 12.63 -4.79
N PHE A 22 -12.79 11.91 -4.51
CA PHE A 22 -12.69 10.48 -4.77
C PHE A 22 -13.79 9.70 -4.03
N GLU A 23 -13.97 9.90 -2.72
CA GLU A 23 -14.97 9.14 -1.93
C GLU A 23 -16.38 9.29 -2.52
N THR A 24 -16.74 10.52 -2.88
CA THR A 24 -18.05 10.85 -3.45
C THR A 24 -18.25 10.13 -4.79
N PHE A 25 -17.27 10.23 -5.69
CA PHE A 25 -17.31 9.53 -6.97
C PHE A 25 -17.32 8.00 -6.78
N PHE A 26 -16.42 7.49 -5.94
CA PHE A 26 -16.17 6.08 -5.74
C PHE A 26 -17.41 5.37 -5.23
N LEU A 27 -18.01 5.88 -4.15
CA LEU A 27 -19.20 5.27 -3.58
C LEU A 27 -20.39 5.38 -4.52
N SER A 28 -20.54 6.48 -5.28
CA SER A 28 -21.62 6.61 -6.25
C SER A 28 -21.45 5.62 -7.41
N HIS A 29 -20.29 5.65 -8.08
CA HIS A 29 -20.01 4.88 -9.28
C HIS A 29 -19.93 3.37 -9.01
N VAL A 30 -19.17 2.95 -7.99
CA VAL A 30 -19.00 1.53 -7.67
C VAL A 30 -20.27 0.93 -7.08
N SER A 31 -21.01 1.68 -6.23
CA SER A 31 -22.29 1.17 -5.70
C SER A 31 -23.34 1.00 -6.78
N ASP A 32 -23.43 1.92 -7.74
CA ASP A 32 -24.38 1.80 -8.86
C ASP A 32 -24.13 0.52 -9.66
N ILE A 33 -22.89 0.26 -10.06
CA ILE A 33 -22.52 -0.92 -10.84
C ILE A 33 -22.77 -2.21 -10.04
N LEU A 34 -22.26 -2.29 -8.80
CA LEU A 34 -22.42 -3.51 -7.98
C LEU A 34 -23.89 -3.81 -7.66
N ASN A 35 -24.71 -2.80 -7.34
CA ASN A 35 -26.13 -3.05 -7.05
C ASN A 35 -26.93 -3.43 -8.29
N ARG A 36 -26.59 -2.90 -9.48
CA ARG A 36 -27.32 -3.19 -10.71
C ARG A 36 -26.94 -4.54 -11.31
N GLU A 37 -25.67 -4.93 -11.19
CA GLU A 37 -25.09 -6.03 -11.97
C GLU A 37 -24.63 -7.23 -11.14
N SER A 38 -24.71 -7.16 -9.81
CA SER A 38 -24.42 -8.29 -8.92
C SER A 38 -25.65 -8.71 -8.13
N VAL A 39 -25.63 -9.95 -7.63
CA VAL A 39 -26.63 -10.42 -6.67
C VAL A 39 -26.39 -9.76 -5.29
N PRO A 40 -27.43 -9.54 -4.47
CA PRO A 40 -27.31 -8.89 -3.16
C PRO A 40 -26.29 -9.54 -2.22
N GLU A 41 -26.15 -10.86 -2.30
CA GLU A 41 -25.23 -11.67 -1.50
C GLU A 41 -23.76 -11.35 -1.78
N LEU A 42 -23.44 -10.74 -2.94
CA LEU A 42 -22.10 -10.25 -3.28
C LEU A 42 -22.00 -8.73 -3.14
N ALA A 43 -23.03 -8.00 -3.58
CA ALA A 43 -23.04 -6.54 -3.54
C ALA A 43 -22.99 -6.01 -2.10
N ALA A 44 -23.79 -6.57 -1.18
CA ALA A 44 -23.88 -6.11 0.20
C ALA A 44 -22.56 -6.23 0.98
N PRO A 45 -21.87 -7.39 1.04
CA PRO A 45 -20.58 -7.50 1.74
C PRO A 45 -19.46 -6.70 1.05
N SER A 46 -19.43 -6.65 -0.29
CA SER A 46 -18.45 -5.84 -1.02
C SER A 46 -18.58 -4.35 -0.68
N LEU A 47 -19.80 -3.82 -0.77
CA LEU A 47 -20.08 -2.42 -0.48
C LEU A 47 -19.92 -2.08 1.00
N TYR A 48 -20.18 -3.02 1.91
CA TYR A 48 -19.96 -2.83 3.34
C TYR A 48 -18.50 -2.47 3.63
N SER A 49 -17.55 -3.26 3.10
CA SER A 49 -16.12 -3.02 3.30
C SER A 49 -15.64 -1.76 2.59
N LEU A 50 -16.13 -1.46 1.39
CA LEU A 50 -15.79 -0.24 0.65
C LEU A 50 -16.25 1.04 1.39
N LYS A 51 -17.43 1.00 2.01
CA LYS A 51 -18.03 2.09 2.79
C LYS A 51 -17.40 2.29 4.17
N GLY A 52 -16.55 1.37 4.64
CA GLY A 52 -15.83 1.50 5.90
C GLY A 52 -14.83 2.68 5.95
N GLY A 53 -14.72 3.48 4.90
CA GLY A 53 -13.87 4.66 4.83
C GLY A 53 -12.38 4.31 4.75
N GLY A 54 -11.50 5.23 5.13
CA GLY A 54 -10.05 5.06 5.14
C GLY A 54 -9.32 6.37 4.90
N LYS A 55 -7.99 6.39 5.05
CA LYS A 55 -7.16 7.57 4.77
C LYS A 55 -7.10 7.91 3.26
N ARG A 56 -7.57 7.01 2.38
CA ARG A 56 -7.61 7.10 0.91
C ARG A 56 -6.28 7.55 0.27
N VAL A 57 -5.17 7.06 0.83
CA VAL A 57 -3.82 7.44 0.38
C VAL A 57 -3.55 6.99 -1.06
N ARG A 58 -3.89 5.75 -1.40
CA ARG A 58 -3.63 5.18 -2.73
C ARG A 58 -4.43 5.92 -3.83
N PRO A 59 -5.75 6.17 -3.68
CA PRO A 59 -6.49 7.03 -4.60
C PRO A 59 -5.91 8.43 -4.76
N ALA A 60 -5.52 9.09 -3.66
CA ALA A 60 -4.93 10.42 -3.71
C ALA A 60 -3.60 10.42 -4.48
N LEU A 61 -2.76 9.39 -4.33
CA LEU A 61 -1.54 9.22 -5.11
C LEU A 61 -1.83 9.09 -6.61
N VAL A 62 -2.82 8.28 -7.01
CA VAL A 62 -3.23 8.17 -8.42
C VAL A 62 -3.63 9.54 -8.97
N LEU A 63 -4.47 10.29 -8.25
CA LEU A 63 -4.96 11.60 -8.71
C LEU A 63 -3.83 12.65 -8.79
N LEU A 64 -2.94 12.71 -7.80
CA LEU A 64 -1.79 13.63 -7.81
C LEU A 64 -0.80 13.30 -8.93
N CYS A 65 -0.49 12.02 -9.14
CA CYS A 65 0.40 11.59 -10.23
C CYS A 65 -0.27 11.73 -11.62
N ALA A 66 -1.60 11.69 -11.68
CA ALA A 66 -2.40 12.03 -12.87
C ALA A 66 -2.53 13.54 -13.13
N ASP A 67 -1.90 14.37 -12.27
CA ASP A 67 -1.94 15.83 -12.30
C ASP A 67 -3.36 16.41 -12.20
N GLN A 68 -4.21 15.78 -11.38
CA GLN A 68 -5.58 16.22 -11.13
C GLN A 68 -5.63 17.09 -9.86
N THR A 69 -5.17 18.34 -9.97
CA THR A 69 -5.08 19.28 -8.83
C THR A 69 -6.00 20.50 -8.93
N GLU A 70 -6.82 20.58 -9.97
CA GLU A 70 -7.71 21.73 -10.21
C GLU A 70 -8.94 21.72 -9.31
N THR A 71 -9.58 22.89 -9.17
CA THR A 71 -10.77 23.10 -8.31
C THR A 71 -12.05 22.51 -8.89
N ALA A 72 -12.10 22.25 -10.19
CA ALA A 72 -13.19 21.52 -10.81
C ALA A 72 -13.12 20.04 -10.37
N HIS A 73 -14.26 19.44 -10.08
CA HIS A 73 -14.32 18.02 -9.72
C HIS A 73 -13.63 17.17 -10.81
N PRO A 74 -12.71 16.23 -10.49
CA PRO A 74 -11.92 15.54 -11.52
C PRO A 74 -12.78 14.84 -12.59
N ASP A 75 -14.00 14.40 -12.24
CA ASP A 75 -14.98 13.83 -13.17
C ASP A 75 -15.47 14.80 -14.28
N ALA A 76 -15.13 16.10 -14.19
CA ALA A 76 -15.48 17.11 -15.18
C ALA A 76 -14.69 16.99 -16.49
N THR A 77 -13.60 16.21 -16.51
CA THR A 77 -12.78 16.00 -17.72
C THR A 77 -12.63 14.50 -18.01
N PRO A 78 -12.47 14.10 -19.29
CA PRO A 78 -12.20 12.70 -19.63
C PRO A 78 -10.97 12.13 -18.90
N LYS A 79 -9.90 12.93 -18.78
CA LYS A 79 -8.66 12.55 -18.09
C LYS A 79 -8.88 12.37 -16.59
N GLY A 80 -9.60 13.29 -15.95
CA GLY A 80 -9.87 13.18 -14.51
C GLY A 80 -10.86 12.06 -14.18
N ARG A 81 -11.83 11.77 -15.07
CA ARG A 81 -12.68 10.58 -14.96
C ARG A 81 -11.89 9.28 -15.11
N GLU A 82 -10.99 9.20 -16.08
CA GLU A 82 -10.05 8.08 -16.24
C GLU A 82 -9.23 7.85 -14.95
N ALA A 83 -8.69 8.93 -14.36
CA ALA A 83 -7.93 8.88 -13.12
C ALA A 83 -8.77 8.43 -11.93
N LEU A 84 -10.03 8.89 -11.81
CA LEU A 84 -10.95 8.47 -10.75
C LEU A 84 -11.33 6.98 -10.85
N ILE A 85 -11.62 6.47 -12.05
CA ILE A 85 -11.91 5.05 -12.26
C ILE A 85 -10.65 4.20 -11.99
N THR A 86 -9.48 4.67 -12.41
CA THR A 86 -8.19 4.01 -12.13
C THR A 86 -7.89 3.98 -10.62
N ALA A 87 -8.16 5.07 -9.90
CA ALA A 87 -8.07 5.15 -8.44
C ALA A 87 -9.05 4.20 -7.75
N ALA A 88 -10.27 4.06 -8.30
CA ALA A 88 -11.29 3.15 -7.79
C ALA A 88 -10.84 1.69 -7.92
N ALA A 89 -10.19 1.31 -9.02
CA ALA A 89 -9.63 -0.02 -9.20
C ALA A 89 -8.60 -0.35 -8.12
N ILE A 90 -7.67 0.57 -7.85
CA ILE A 90 -6.67 0.40 -6.78
C ILE A 90 -7.31 0.28 -5.40
N GLU A 91 -8.34 1.06 -5.10
CA GLU A 91 -9.03 0.99 -3.80
C GLU A 91 -9.85 -0.30 -3.66
N CYS A 92 -10.38 -0.85 -4.77
CA CYS A 92 -11.00 -2.18 -4.78
C CYS A 92 -9.97 -3.27 -4.47
N ILE A 93 -8.77 -3.20 -5.08
CA ILE A 93 -7.66 -4.11 -4.77
C ILE A 93 -7.25 -4.02 -3.29
N HIS A 94 -7.07 -2.81 -2.79
CA HIS A 94 -6.73 -2.60 -1.38
C HIS A 94 -7.83 -3.11 -0.44
N THR A 95 -9.11 -2.88 -0.77
CA THR A 95 -10.19 -3.31 0.10
C THR A 95 -10.39 -4.82 0.06
N TYR A 96 -10.23 -5.49 -1.10
CA TYR A 96 -10.25 -6.95 -1.11
C TYR A 96 -9.17 -7.50 -0.20
N SER A 97 -7.96 -6.92 -0.26
CA SER A 97 -6.82 -7.48 0.47
C SER A 97 -7.12 -7.48 1.96
N LEU A 98 -7.72 -6.41 2.49
CA LEU A 98 -8.16 -6.32 3.88
C LEU A 98 -9.27 -7.32 4.23
N ILE A 99 -10.27 -7.49 3.35
CA ILE A 99 -11.35 -8.47 3.58
C ILE A 99 -10.76 -9.87 3.77
N HIS A 100 -9.79 -10.26 2.92
CA HIS A 100 -9.14 -11.55 3.00
C HIS A 100 -8.16 -11.64 4.17
N ASP A 101 -7.40 -10.58 4.46
CA ASP A 101 -6.49 -10.50 5.62
C ASP A 101 -7.24 -10.73 6.94
N ASP A 102 -8.47 -10.20 7.04
CA ASP A 102 -9.30 -10.32 8.23
C ASP A 102 -9.83 -11.75 8.47
N LEU A 103 -9.77 -12.67 7.50
CA LEU A 103 -10.38 -14.00 7.64
C LEU A 103 -9.72 -14.83 8.75
N PRO A 104 -10.45 -15.80 9.36
CA PRO A 104 -9.89 -16.67 10.41
C PRO A 104 -8.65 -17.46 10.01
N ALA A 105 -8.51 -17.79 8.72
CA ALA A 105 -7.33 -18.48 8.19
C ALA A 105 -6.08 -17.56 8.07
N MET A 106 -6.28 -16.24 8.16
CA MET A 106 -5.28 -15.18 7.98
C MET A 106 -5.02 -14.52 9.33
N ASP A 107 -5.36 -13.25 9.55
CA ASP A 107 -5.10 -12.53 10.80
C ASP A 107 -6.18 -12.78 11.88
N ASP A 108 -7.36 -13.30 11.51
CA ASP A 108 -8.51 -13.51 12.41
C ASP A 108 -8.92 -12.23 13.16
N ASP A 109 -8.88 -11.09 12.46
CA ASP A 109 -9.19 -9.77 13.03
C ASP A 109 -10.72 -9.54 13.08
N ASP A 110 -11.28 -9.38 14.28
CA ASP A 110 -12.71 -9.13 14.48
C ASP A 110 -13.18 -7.73 14.04
N MET A 111 -12.28 -6.75 13.97
CA MET A 111 -12.59 -5.34 13.75
C MET A 111 -11.68 -4.70 12.70
N ARG A 112 -12.27 -3.92 11.79
CA ARG A 112 -11.59 -3.15 10.74
C ARG A 112 -12.20 -1.76 10.58
N ARG A 113 -11.36 -0.71 10.61
CA ARG A 113 -11.77 0.71 10.45
C ARG A 113 -12.89 1.13 11.43
N GLY A 114 -12.85 0.63 12.66
CA GLY A 114 -13.85 0.92 13.70
C GLY A 114 -15.19 0.20 13.52
N MET A 115 -15.31 -0.71 12.55
CA MET A 115 -16.48 -1.55 12.33
C MET A 115 -16.11 -3.04 12.46
N PRO A 116 -17.08 -3.95 12.66
CA PRO A 116 -16.84 -5.38 12.55
C PRO A 116 -16.23 -5.74 11.19
N SER A 117 -15.25 -6.64 11.17
CA SER A 117 -14.68 -7.16 9.92
C SER A 117 -15.76 -7.85 9.07
N CYS A 118 -15.53 -7.97 7.77
CA CYS A 118 -16.55 -8.47 6.84
C CYS A 118 -17.07 -9.86 7.24
N HIS A 119 -16.18 -10.77 7.64
CA HIS A 119 -16.52 -12.14 8.07
C HIS A 119 -17.22 -12.20 9.46
N ARG A 120 -17.18 -11.10 10.23
CA ARG A 120 -17.96 -10.95 11.47
C ARG A 120 -19.35 -10.41 11.21
N ARG A 121 -19.51 -9.63 10.14
CA ARG A 121 -20.79 -9.04 9.74
C ARG A 121 -21.62 -9.99 8.86
N TYR A 122 -20.96 -10.76 8.01
CA TYR A 122 -21.55 -11.70 7.05
C TYR A 122 -20.92 -13.08 7.22
N PRO A 123 -21.57 -14.17 6.73
CA PRO A 123 -20.95 -15.49 6.72
C PRO A 123 -19.58 -15.49 6.02
N GLU A 124 -18.65 -16.32 6.48
CA GLU A 124 -17.27 -16.38 5.97
C GLU A 124 -17.21 -16.56 4.44
N TRP A 125 -18.06 -17.44 3.89
CA TRP A 125 -18.13 -17.65 2.44
C TRP A 125 -18.48 -16.37 1.67
N ALA A 126 -19.30 -15.48 2.24
CA ALA A 126 -19.67 -14.22 1.61
C ALA A 126 -18.52 -13.20 1.68
N ALA A 127 -17.73 -13.22 2.76
CA ALA A 127 -16.52 -12.40 2.88
C ALA A 127 -15.46 -12.84 1.86
N VAL A 128 -15.24 -14.15 1.69
CA VAL A 128 -14.35 -14.71 0.66
C VAL A 128 -14.76 -14.22 -0.72
N LEU A 129 -16.03 -14.44 -1.11
CA LEU A 129 -16.53 -14.05 -2.42
C LEU A 129 -16.58 -12.53 -2.64
N ALA A 130 -16.77 -11.73 -1.58
CA ALA A 130 -16.67 -10.28 -1.67
C ALA A 130 -15.24 -9.84 -2.01
N GLY A 131 -14.24 -10.46 -1.41
CA GLY A 131 -12.84 -10.22 -1.79
C GLY A 131 -12.56 -10.62 -3.25
N ASP A 132 -12.99 -11.82 -3.68
CA ASP A 132 -12.83 -12.27 -5.07
C ASP A 132 -13.53 -11.33 -6.07
N THR A 133 -14.72 -10.84 -5.69
CA THR A 133 -15.48 -9.86 -6.47
C THR A 133 -14.71 -8.56 -6.60
N LEU A 134 -14.23 -7.97 -5.51
CA LEU A 134 -13.49 -6.70 -5.57
C LEU A 134 -12.15 -6.83 -6.32
N ASN A 135 -11.48 -7.98 -6.21
CA ASN A 135 -10.27 -8.28 -6.96
C ASN A 135 -10.52 -8.26 -8.48
N THR A 136 -11.48 -9.05 -8.94
CA THR A 136 -11.83 -9.12 -10.38
C THR A 136 -12.48 -7.84 -10.89
N PHE A 137 -13.28 -7.16 -10.06
CA PHE A 137 -13.94 -5.91 -10.39
C PHE A 137 -12.94 -4.78 -10.66
N ALA A 138 -11.81 -4.75 -9.97
CA ALA A 138 -10.76 -3.78 -10.23
C ALA A 138 -10.24 -3.83 -11.69
N PHE A 139 -10.06 -5.03 -12.26
CA PHE A 139 -9.63 -5.18 -13.65
C PHE A 139 -10.70 -4.71 -14.64
N ARG A 140 -11.97 -4.95 -14.33
CA ARG A 140 -13.08 -4.38 -15.10
C ARG A 140 -13.05 -2.85 -15.07
N LEU A 141 -12.89 -2.24 -13.89
CA LEU A 141 -12.80 -0.78 -13.78
C LEU A 141 -11.64 -0.23 -14.64
N LEU A 142 -10.47 -0.88 -14.65
CA LEU A 142 -9.38 -0.46 -15.51
C LEU A 142 -9.69 -0.56 -17.01
N ALA A 143 -10.45 -1.58 -17.43
CA ALA A 143 -10.90 -1.69 -18.81
C ALA A 143 -11.89 -0.56 -19.17
N ASP A 144 -12.79 -0.21 -18.24
CA ASP A 144 -13.77 0.86 -18.41
C ASP A 144 -13.14 2.28 -18.34
N ALA A 145 -12.00 2.43 -17.66
CA ALA A 145 -11.29 3.70 -17.52
C ALA A 145 -10.75 4.25 -18.84
N GLY A 146 -10.43 3.39 -19.80
CA GLY A 146 -9.76 3.77 -21.05
C GLY A 146 -8.26 4.09 -20.87
N GLY A 147 -7.70 4.83 -21.82
CA GLY A 147 -6.26 5.12 -21.89
C GLY A 147 -5.43 3.90 -22.29
N ASP A 148 -4.18 3.81 -21.83
CA ASP A 148 -3.35 2.61 -22.03
C ASP A 148 -3.76 1.49 -21.07
N ILE A 149 -4.84 0.79 -21.43
CA ILE A 149 -5.43 -0.30 -20.64
C ILE A 149 -4.39 -1.42 -20.42
N ALA A 150 -3.59 -1.76 -21.44
CA ALA A 150 -2.61 -2.84 -21.34
C ALA A 150 -1.55 -2.54 -20.27
N ALA A 151 -1.03 -1.31 -20.25
CA ALA A 151 -0.09 -0.87 -19.22
C ALA A 151 -0.74 -0.89 -17.83
N LYS A 152 -1.98 -0.37 -17.69
CA LYS A 152 -2.68 -0.35 -16.40
C LYS A 152 -2.94 -1.75 -15.84
N LEU A 153 -3.42 -2.68 -16.67
CA LEU A 153 -3.66 -4.06 -16.29
C LEU A 153 -2.37 -4.75 -15.86
N ARG A 154 -1.27 -4.53 -16.59
CA ARG A 154 0.05 -5.09 -16.23
C ARG A 154 0.52 -4.58 -14.88
N ILE A 155 0.50 -3.25 -14.67
CA ILE A 155 0.91 -2.62 -13.41
C ILE A 155 0.09 -3.18 -12.24
N LEU A 156 -1.25 -3.25 -12.37
CA LEU A 156 -2.12 -3.73 -11.31
C LEU A 156 -1.91 -5.23 -11.03
N ALA A 157 -1.82 -6.06 -12.08
CA ALA A 157 -1.63 -7.50 -11.95
C ALA A 157 -0.30 -7.85 -11.28
N ASP A 158 0.80 -7.22 -11.70
CA ASP A 158 2.13 -7.47 -11.13
C ASP A 158 2.18 -6.98 -9.67
N ALA A 159 1.55 -5.84 -9.35
CA ALA A 159 1.55 -5.28 -8.01
C ALA A 159 0.64 -6.00 -7.02
N ALA A 160 -0.52 -6.50 -7.45
CA ALA A 160 -1.46 -7.21 -6.57
C ALA A 160 -1.14 -8.72 -6.47
N GLY A 161 -0.60 -9.30 -7.55
CA GLY A 161 -0.46 -10.74 -7.72
C GLY A 161 0.85 -11.33 -7.20
N HIS A 162 1.32 -12.34 -7.92
CA HIS A 162 2.37 -13.28 -7.49
C HIS A 162 3.77 -12.69 -7.27
N ALA A 163 4.03 -11.46 -7.74
CA ALA A 163 5.31 -10.77 -7.59
C ALA A 163 5.22 -9.59 -6.62
N GLY A 164 4.00 -9.20 -6.23
CA GLY A 164 3.71 -8.06 -5.38
C GLY A 164 2.99 -8.48 -4.11
N MET A 165 1.86 -7.83 -3.79
CA MET A 165 1.16 -7.94 -2.51
C MET A 165 0.93 -9.37 -2.04
N ALA A 166 0.46 -10.27 -2.90
CA ALA A 166 0.22 -11.67 -2.51
C ALA A 166 1.51 -12.40 -2.12
N ALA A 167 2.64 -12.12 -2.80
CA ALA A 167 3.94 -12.67 -2.43
C ALA A 167 4.42 -12.12 -1.08
N GLY A 168 4.28 -10.81 -0.86
CA GLY A 168 4.63 -10.19 0.41
C GLY A 168 3.81 -10.76 1.57
N GLN A 169 2.52 -10.96 1.36
CA GLN A 169 1.63 -11.59 2.35
C GLN A 169 2.04 -13.04 2.64
N ALA A 170 2.39 -13.82 1.61
CA ALA A 170 2.84 -15.18 1.78
C ALA A 170 4.17 -15.26 2.55
N LEU A 171 5.12 -14.36 2.26
CA LEU A 171 6.39 -14.27 2.99
C LEU A 171 6.17 -13.90 4.46
N ASP A 172 5.26 -12.97 4.75
CA ASP A 172 4.93 -12.53 6.11
C ASP A 172 4.31 -13.68 6.93
N LEU A 173 3.24 -14.29 6.40
CA LEU A 173 2.56 -15.42 7.05
C LEU A 173 3.45 -16.65 7.21
N SER A 174 4.34 -16.92 6.26
CA SER A 174 5.28 -18.05 6.36
C SER A 174 6.22 -17.90 7.57
N ARG A 175 6.46 -16.67 8.05
CA ARG A 175 7.19 -16.44 9.29
C ARG A 175 6.30 -16.51 10.51
N GLU A 176 5.23 -15.72 10.54
CA GLU A 176 4.35 -15.62 11.70
C GLU A 176 3.74 -16.99 12.06
N LYS A 177 3.45 -17.80 11.03
CA LYS A 177 2.86 -19.12 11.19
C LYS A 177 3.86 -20.28 11.04
N ALA A 178 5.17 -20.01 11.07
CA ALA A 178 6.22 -21.04 10.94
C ALA A 178 6.10 -22.19 11.97
N ASN A 179 5.48 -21.91 13.13
CA ASN A 179 5.31 -22.84 14.24
C ASN A 179 3.88 -23.41 14.38
N PHE A 180 2.96 -23.11 13.46
CA PHE A 180 1.61 -23.66 13.55
C PHE A 180 1.64 -25.19 13.42
N PRO A 181 0.94 -25.94 14.30
CA PRO A 181 0.87 -27.38 14.20
C PRO A 181 0.16 -27.75 12.90
N ALA A 182 0.97 -28.13 11.92
CA ALA A 182 0.51 -28.63 10.65
C ALA A 182 -0.22 -29.96 10.93
N GLY A 183 -1.53 -30.03 10.66
CA GLY A 183 -2.34 -31.25 10.86
C GLY A 183 -1.75 -32.46 10.12
N GLU A 184 -2.08 -33.68 10.53
CA GLU A 184 -1.59 -34.89 9.83
C GLU A 184 -1.83 -34.79 8.31
N GLY A 185 -0.76 -34.94 7.51
CA GLY A 185 -0.81 -34.83 6.05
C GLY A 185 -0.63 -33.43 5.46
N SER A 186 -0.45 -32.40 6.29
CA SER A 186 -0.16 -31.05 5.80
C SER A 186 1.28 -30.93 5.26
N LEU A 187 1.41 -30.30 4.09
CA LEU A 187 2.71 -29.97 3.52
C LEU A 187 3.27 -28.78 4.29
N ARG A 188 4.45 -28.96 4.92
CA ARG A 188 5.21 -27.82 5.42
C ARG A 188 5.77 -27.07 4.21
N PHE A 189 5.49 -25.79 4.09
CA PHE A 189 6.28 -24.93 3.21
C PHE A 189 7.74 -25.06 3.68
N GLY A 190 8.68 -25.33 2.75
CA GLY A 190 10.09 -25.26 3.09
C GLY A 190 10.41 -23.90 3.69
N GLN A 191 11.45 -23.80 4.53
CA GLN A 191 12.03 -22.49 4.86
C GLN A 191 12.22 -21.75 3.53
N PRO A 192 11.82 -20.46 3.41
CA PRO A 192 12.00 -19.75 2.17
C PRO A 192 13.50 -19.77 1.82
N HIS A 193 13.85 -20.57 0.81
CA HIS A 193 15.23 -20.73 0.36
C HIS A 193 15.57 -19.54 -0.52
N PHE A 194 16.30 -18.57 0.03
CA PHE A 194 16.90 -17.46 -0.73
C PHE A 194 18.21 -17.88 -1.42
N ASP A 195 18.33 -19.15 -1.82
CA ASP A 195 19.50 -19.69 -2.50
C ASP A 195 19.44 -19.36 -4.01
N GLY A 196 20.02 -18.21 -4.39
CA GLY A 196 20.30 -17.85 -5.78
C GLY A 196 20.16 -16.35 -6.10
N PRO A 197 20.54 -15.89 -7.31
CA PRO A 197 20.45 -14.49 -7.75
C PRO A 197 19.00 -13.95 -7.89
N ARG A 198 18.02 -14.60 -7.26
CA ARG A 198 16.60 -14.22 -7.19
C ARG A 198 16.16 -13.79 -5.78
N SER A 199 17.09 -13.51 -4.87
CA SER A 199 16.78 -13.02 -3.52
C SER A 199 16.26 -11.57 -3.51
N VAL A 200 16.34 -10.90 -4.65
CA VAL A 200 15.66 -9.64 -4.93
C VAL A 200 14.82 -9.91 -6.17
N PRO A 201 13.49 -9.73 -6.15
CA PRO A 201 12.65 -9.96 -7.31
C PRO A 201 13.24 -9.28 -8.55
N PRO A 202 13.32 -9.93 -9.73
CA PRO A 202 13.98 -9.37 -10.92
C PRO A 202 13.39 -8.02 -11.37
N GLU A 203 12.18 -7.66 -10.92
CA GLU A 203 11.68 -6.29 -11.04
C GLU A 203 12.59 -5.25 -10.37
N PHE A 204 13.35 -5.54 -9.31
CA PHE A 204 14.36 -4.62 -8.76
C PHE A 204 15.53 -4.39 -9.73
N GLY A 205 15.86 -5.37 -10.59
CA GLY A 205 16.92 -5.21 -11.58
C GLY A 205 16.56 -4.27 -12.73
N LYS A 206 15.26 -3.97 -12.90
CA LYS A 206 14.75 -3.08 -13.97
C LYS A 206 14.07 -1.81 -13.43
N THR A 207 13.51 -1.86 -12.23
CA THR A 207 12.94 -0.70 -11.56
C THR A 207 14.12 0.14 -11.08
N ARG A 208 14.21 1.41 -11.46
CA ARG A 208 15.16 2.40 -10.90
C ARG A 208 14.84 2.65 -9.43
N LEU A 209 15.08 1.63 -8.61
CA LEU A 209 14.92 1.68 -7.20
C LEU A 209 16.11 2.43 -6.64
N ILE A 210 15.98 3.75 -6.63
CA ILE A 210 16.70 4.58 -5.66
C ILE A 210 18.23 4.49 -5.84
N THR A 211 18.76 4.71 -7.05
CA THR A 211 20.20 4.55 -7.36
C THR A 211 20.80 3.18 -6.95
N SER A 212 21.96 2.83 -7.49
CA SER A 212 22.74 1.72 -6.91
C SER A 212 23.08 1.98 -5.44
N ASP A 213 23.12 3.25 -5.05
CA ASP A 213 23.76 3.72 -3.83
C ASP A 213 22.83 3.62 -2.62
N PHE A 214 21.53 3.84 -2.74
CA PHE A 214 20.61 3.60 -1.61
C PHE A 214 20.36 2.11 -1.42
N GLN A 215 20.23 1.33 -2.50
CA GLN A 215 20.12 -0.12 -2.37
C GLN A 215 21.38 -0.70 -1.68
N LYS A 216 22.56 -0.20 -2.06
CA LYS A 216 23.81 -0.54 -1.38
C LYS A 216 23.80 -0.06 0.08
N ALA A 217 23.48 1.21 0.34
CA ALA A 217 23.43 1.75 1.71
C ALA A 217 22.46 0.97 2.61
N MET A 218 21.31 0.54 2.07
CA MET A 218 20.34 -0.31 2.75
C MET A 218 20.90 -1.70 3.08
N LEU A 219 21.63 -2.31 2.15
CA LEU A 219 22.27 -3.60 2.41
C LEU A 219 23.42 -3.47 3.41
N ASP A 220 24.19 -2.39 3.33
CA ASP A 220 25.28 -2.05 4.26
C ASP A 220 24.75 -1.86 5.70
N LEU A 221 23.50 -1.40 5.88
CA LEU A 221 22.86 -1.28 7.20
C LEU A 221 22.67 -2.63 7.91
N PHE A 222 22.64 -3.74 7.17
CA PHE A 222 22.44 -5.08 7.71
C PHE A 222 23.74 -5.87 7.89
N GLU A 223 24.92 -5.25 7.71
CA GLU A 223 26.20 -5.87 8.04
C GLU A 223 26.52 -5.72 9.55
N PRO A 224 26.94 -6.80 10.26
CA PRO A 224 27.54 -8.04 9.76
C PRO A 224 26.55 -9.11 9.29
N VAL A 225 27.05 -10.08 8.51
CA VAL A 225 26.34 -11.15 7.76
C VAL A 225 25.18 -11.83 8.50
N SER A 226 25.17 -11.87 9.84
CA SER A 226 24.08 -12.44 10.64
C SER A 226 22.71 -11.77 10.45
N SER A 227 22.68 -10.47 10.12
CA SER A 227 21.41 -9.73 9.89
C SER A 227 21.06 -9.52 8.42
N LEU A 228 21.97 -9.82 7.49
CA LEU A 228 21.79 -9.51 6.06
C LEU A 228 20.61 -10.27 5.44
N GLU A 229 20.48 -11.55 5.75
CA GLU A 229 19.40 -12.38 5.21
C GLU A 229 18.03 -11.95 5.76
N ALA A 230 17.96 -11.68 7.07
CA ALA A 230 16.76 -11.14 7.69
C ALA A 230 16.41 -9.76 7.13
N GLY A 231 17.39 -8.88 6.93
CA GLY A 231 17.19 -7.57 6.32
C GLY A 231 16.64 -7.65 4.89
N ARG A 232 17.17 -8.54 4.05
CA ARG A 232 16.63 -8.79 2.70
C ARG A 232 15.19 -9.27 2.73
N GLN A 233 14.88 -10.16 3.65
CA GLN A 233 13.52 -10.69 3.83
C GLN A 233 12.55 -9.62 4.29
N LEU A 234 12.95 -8.79 5.27
CA LEU A 234 12.15 -7.66 5.75
C LEU A 234 11.84 -6.70 4.60
N LEU A 235 12.85 -6.36 3.80
CA LEU A 235 12.68 -5.51 2.64
C LEU A 235 11.74 -6.12 1.60
N ALA A 236 11.87 -7.42 1.33
CA ALA A 236 10.99 -8.11 0.40
C ALA A 236 9.53 -8.04 0.89
N ILE A 237 9.27 -8.33 2.16
CA ILE A 237 7.93 -8.25 2.77
C ILE A 237 7.37 -6.84 2.64
N HIS A 238 8.08 -5.82 3.14
CA HIS A 238 7.61 -4.43 3.12
C HIS A 238 7.35 -3.92 1.70
N MET A 239 8.22 -4.28 0.75
CA MET A 239 8.10 -3.83 -0.63
C MET A 239 7.02 -4.53 -1.41
N GLN A 240 6.72 -5.78 -1.08
CA GLN A 240 5.68 -6.54 -1.74
C GLN A 240 4.32 -6.31 -1.08
N LYS A 241 4.19 -6.55 0.24
CA LYS A 241 2.91 -6.52 0.98
C LYS A 241 2.26 -5.13 0.92
N THR A 242 3.02 -4.08 1.19
CA THR A 242 2.50 -2.70 1.20
C THR A 242 3.01 -1.87 0.03
N GLY A 243 4.32 -1.91 -0.23
CA GLY A 243 4.97 -1.04 -1.20
C GLY A 243 4.48 -1.22 -2.65
N ALA A 244 4.14 -2.44 -3.06
CA ALA A 244 3.79 -2.74 -4.44
C ALA A 244 2.54 -1.98 -4.90
N LEU A 245 1.48 -1.93 -4.09
CA LEU A 245 0.26 -1.19 -4.42
C LEU A 245 0.45 0.33 -4.34
N ILE A 246 1.31 0.81 -3.45
CA ILE A 246 1.65 2.24 -3.38
C ILE A 246 2.41 2.66 -4.65
N ARG A 247 3.42 1.87 -5.06
CA ARG A 247 4.14 2.07 -6.32
C ARG A 247 3.20 2.06 -7.52
N ALA A 248 2.32 1.05 -7.59
CA ALA A 248 1.32 0.95 -8.65
C ALA A 248 0.39 2.17 -8.69
N SER A 249 0.01 2.72 -7.54
CA SER A 249 -0.81 3.94 -7.48
C SER A 249 -0.12 5.12 -8.20
N CYS A 250 1.17 5.32 -7.94
CA CYS A 250 1.95 6.37 -8.59
C CYS A 250 2.13 6.10 -10.10
N GLU A 251 2.48 4.87 -10.47
CA GLU A 251 2.68 4.46 -11.87
C GLU A 251 1.40 4.58 -12.70
N LEU A 252 0.25 4.16 -12.16
CA LEU A 252 -1.05 4.28 -12.79
C LEU A 252 -1.46 5.74 -12.97
N GLY A 253 -1.19 6.60 -11.98
CA GLY A 253 -1.35 8.04 -12.12
C GLY A 253 -0.49 8.60 -13.26
N GLY A 254 0.77 8.16 -13.37
CA GLY A 254 1.66 8.49 -14.48
C GLY A 254 1.09 8.10 -15.86
N ILE A 255 0.51 6.90 -15.98
CA ILE A 255 -0.17 6.45 -17.20
C ILE A 255 -1.37 7.36 -17.52
N CYS A 256 -2.21 7.68 -16.54
CA CYS A 256 -3.31 8.63 -16.71
C CYS A 256 -2.81 10.04 -17.09
N ASN A 257 -1.60 10.41 -16.67
CA ASN A 257 -0.93 11.65 -17.06
C ASN A 257 -0.27 11.59 -18.44
N GLN A 258 -0.39 10.47 -19.18
CA GLN A 258 0.29 10.24 -20.45
C GLN A 258 1.81 10.45 -20.33
N LYS A 259 2.36 10.01 -19.20
CA LYS A 259 3.78 9.99 -18.91
C LYS A 259 4.24 8.55 -18.77
N GLU A 260 5.53 8.37 -18.97
CA GLU A 260 6.19 7.10 -18.71
C GLU A 260 6.03 6.68 -17.25
N SER A 261 5.44 5.50 -17.00
CA SER A 261 5.18 5.01 -15.64
C SER A 261 6.46 4.92 -14.79
N HIS A 262 7.59 4.58 -15.41
CA HIS A 262 8.88 4.47 -14.74
C HIS A 262 9.37 5.79 -14.11
N ALA A 263 8.87 6.94 -14.59
CA ALA A 263 9.19 8.25 -14.00
C ALA A 263 8.60 8.41 -12.58
N PHE A 264 7.55 7.65 -12.25
CA PHE A 264 6.85 7.71 -10.95
C PHE A 264 7.25 6.58 -10.01
N SER A 265 7.96 5.57 -10.52
CA SER A 265 8.27 4.34 -9.80
C SER A 265 9.19 4.59 -8.59
N ALA A 266 10.26 5.38 -8.76
CA ALA A 266 11.21 5.69 -7.69
C ALA A 266 10.54 6.38 -6.49
N PHE A 267 9.70 7.39 -6.76
CA PHE A 267 8.88 8.03 -5.76
C PHE A 267 7.91 7.06 -5.08
N GLY A 268 7.19 6.24 -5.87
CA GLY A 268 6.23 5.28 -5.35
C GLY A 268 6.85 4.23 -4.43
N VAL A 269 8.06 3.75 -4.74
CA VAL A 269 8.79 2.89 -3.81
C VAL A 269 9.22 3.67 -2.56
N GLY A 270 9.82 4.85 -2.73
CA GLY A 270 10.30 5.65 -1.60
C GLY A 270 9.20 5.88 -0.56
N ILE A 271 7.99 6.28 -0.99
CA ILE A 271 6.82 6.41 -0.13
C ILE A 271 6.43 5.09 0.52
N GLY A 272 6.36 4.00 -0.25
CA GLY A 272 5.92 2.71 0.26
C GLY A 272 6.84 2.16 1.34
N LEU A 273 8.15 2.27 1.14
CA LEU A 273 9.14 1.84 2.13
C LEU A 273 9.17 2.77 3.35
N LEU A 274 9.07 4.09 3.13
CA LEU A 274 9.00 5.06 4.23
C LEU A 274 7.78 4.79 5.12
N PHE A 275 6.62 4.49 4.52
CA PHE A 275 5.40 4.17 5.27
C PHE A 275 5.61 3.01 6.25
N GLN A 276 6.24 1.92 5.78
CA GLN A 276 6.52 0.75 6.61
C GLN A 276 7.59 0.98 7.67
N ILE A 277 8.70 1.67 7.34
CA ILE A 277 9.72 2.02 8.32
C ILE A 277 9.11 2.87 9.44
N THR A 278 8.27 3.84 9.09
CA THR A 278 7.61 4.67 10.10
C THR A 278 6.59 3.87 10.92
N ASP A 279 5.80 2.97 10.33
CA ASP A 279 4.89 2.11 11.10
C ASP A 279 5.67 1.23 12.08
N ASP A 280 6.76 0.58 11.65
CA ASP A 280 7.63 -0.22 12.52
C ASP A 280 8.19 0.63 13.70
N ILE A 281 8.54 1.89 13.45
CA ILE A 281 9.02 2.82 14.50
C ILE A 281 7.87 3.20 15.46
N LEU A 282 6.68 3.49 14.94
CA LEU A 282 5.51 3.85 15.74
C LEU A 282 5.02 2.69 16.60
N ASP A 283 5.12 1.45 16.11
CA ASP A 283 4.75 0.26 16.88
C ASP A 283 5.65 0.07 18.13
N VAL A 284 6.90 0.56 18.09
CA VAL A 284 7.86 0.52 19.21
C VAL A 284 7.82 1.78 20.08
N THR A 285 7.51 2.94 19.50
CA THR A 285 7.55 4.24 20.20
C THR A 285 6.18 4.74 20.65
N GLY A 286 5.10 4.16 20.14
CA GLY A 286 3.73 4.56 20.43
C GLY A 286 3.33 4.27 21.87
N ASP A 287 2.52 5.18 22.43
CA ASP A 287 1.97 5.04 23.77
C ASP A 287 1.02 3.83 23.81
N THR A 288 1.25 2.90 24.73
CA THR A 288 0.48 1.65 24.92
C THR A 288 -1.04 1.86 24.96
N ASP A 289 -1.48 3.05 25.37
CA ASP A 289 -2.89 3.42 25.52
C ASP A 289 -3.55 3.96 24.24
N ARG A 290 -2.78 4.38 23.22
CA ARG A 290 -3.31 5.02 22.00
C ARG A 290 -3.46 4.10 20.80
N LEU A 291 -2.67 3.03 20.71
CA LEU A 291 -2.65 2.15 19.54
C LEU A 291 -3.73 1.05 19.55
N GLY A 292 -4.46 0.86 20.66
CA GLY A 292 -5.50 -0.18 20.75
C GLY A 292 -4.98 -1.62 20.51
N LYS A 293 -3.67 -1.78 20.35
CA LYS A 293 -2.94 -3.03 20.23
C LYS A 293 -1.95 -3.05 21.38
N THR A 294 -1.96 -4.13 22.15
CA THR A 294 -1.05 -4.35 23.27
C THR A 294 0.39 -4.15 22.81
N ALA A 295 1.07 -3.08 23.26
CA ALA A 295 2.49 -2.92 22.92
C ALA A 295 3.25 -4.16 23.41
N GLY A 296 4.17 -4.66 22.58
CA GLY A 296 4.88 -5.92 22.82
C GLY A 296 4.23 -7.18 22.23
N LYS A 297 3.17 -7.07 21.39
CA LYS A 297 2.69 -8.22 20.60
C LYS A 297 3.80 -8.75 19.68
N ASP A 298 4.65 -7.87 19.13
CA ASP A 298 5.69 -8.21 18.15
C ASP A 298 6.90 -8.96 18.72
N GLU A 299 7.32 -8.66 19.96
CA GLU A 299 8.38 -9.45 20.63
C GLU A 299 7.90 -10.88 20.96
N ARG A 300 6.58 -11.08 21.11
CA ARG A 300 5.97 -12.40 21.35
C ARG A 300 5.65 -13.18 20.07
N THR A 301 5.53 -12.53 18.91
CA THR A 301 5.17 -13.17 17.63
C THR A 301 6.37 -13.48 16.74
N GLY A 302 7.57 -12.97 17.06
CA GLY A 302 8.77 -13.15 16.21
C GLY A 302 8.70 -12.36 14.91
N LYS A 303 7.93 -11.27 14.90
CA LYS A 303 7.74 -10.40 13.75
C LYS A 303 9.03 -9.60 13.48
N LEU A 304 9.43 -9.55 12.21
CA LEU A 304 10.64 -8.88 11.79
C LEU A 304 10.34 -7.41 11.51
N THR A 305 11.01 -6.50 12.22
CA THR A 305 10.84 -5.05 12.04
C THR A 305 12.18 -4.34 11.95
N PHE A 306 12.21 -3.12 11.39
CA PHE A 306 13.45 -2.35 11.32
C PHE A 306 14.09 -2.09 12.70
N PRO A 307 13.35 -1.60 13.73
CA PRO A 307 13.93 -1.42 15.06
C PRO A 307 14.48 -2.70 15.68
N SER A 308 13.85 -3.86 15.43
CA SER A 308 14.34 -5.16 15.92
C SER A 308 15.67 -5.58 15.26
N LEU A 309 15.89 -5.21 14.00
CA LEU A 309 17.06 -5.62 13.22
C LEU A 309 18.26 -4.69 13.37
N ILE A 310 18.03 -3.38 13.31
CA ILE A 310 19.10 -2.37 13.25
C ILE A 310 19.06 -1.38 14.41
N GLY A 311 18.11 -1.50 15.32
CA GLY A 311 17.90 -0.59 16.44
C GLY A 311 17.08 0.65 16.06
N LEU A 312 16.46 1.26 17.06
CA LEU A 312 15.55 2.40 16.88
C LEU A 312 16.26 3.61 16.25
N ASP A 313 17.42 4.01 16.77
CA ASP A 313 18.16 5.18 16.30
C ASP A 313 18.54 5.05 14.81
N ARG A 314 19.01 3.88 14.39
CA ARG A 314 19.35 3.63 12.97
C ARG A 314 18.10 3.59 12.10
N SER A 315 17.00 3.05 12.60
CA SER A 315 15.71 3.04 11.89
C SER A 315 15.19 4.46 11.66
N GLN A 316 15.29 5.33 12.66
CA GLN A 316 14.92 6.75 12.54
C GLN A 316 15.84 7.48 11.54
N ALA A 317 17.16 7.29 11.64
CA ALA A 317 18.11 7.88 10.70
C ALA A 317 17.84 7.43 9.25
N LEU A 318 17.50 6.15 9.07
CA LEU A 318 17.11 5.61 7.77
C LEU A 318 15.82 6.26 7.26
N ALA A 319 14.78 6.38 8.09
CA ALA A 319 13.53 7.03 7.71
C ALA A 319 13.76 8.47 7.24
N HIS A 320 14.59 9.24 7.96
CA HIS A 320 14.95 10.61 7.59
C HIS A 320 15.70 10.67 6.24
N SER A 321 16.69 9.79 6.04
CA SER A 321 17.45 9.73 4.78
C SER A 321 16.55 9.39 3.59
N LEU A 322 15.70 8.36 3.74
CA LEU A 322 14.75 7.95 2.71
C LEU A 322 13.72 9.05 2.42
N ALA A 323 13.23 9.74 3.45
CA ALA A 323 12.29 10.86 3.26
C ALA A 323 12.93 12.01 2.47
N ALA A 324 14.20 12.35 2.74
CA ALA A 324 14.92 13.38 1.98
C ALA A 324 15.05 12.99 0.50
N GLN A 325 15.44 11.76 0.21
CA GLN A 325 15.55 11.26 -1.16
C GLN A 325 14.18 11.22 -1.86
N THR A 326 13.17 10.67 -1.19
CA THR A 326 11.81 10.57 -1.73
C THR A 326 11.20 11.95 -2.02
N SER A 327 11.52 12.96 -1.21
CA SER A 327 11.12 14.35 -1.47
C SER A 327 11.80 14.92 -2.73
N GLY A 328 13.07 14.57 -2.96
CA GLY A 328 13.78 14.90 -4.20
C GLY A 328 13.13 14.26 -5.43
N GLU A 329 12.77 12.98 -5.34
CA GLU A 329 12.03 12.29 -6.41
C GLU A 329 10.68 12.98 -6.67
N ALA A 330 9.90 13.25 -5.63
CA ALA A 330 8.62 13.97 -5.73
C ALA A 330 8.74 15.32 -6.43
N ALA A 331 9.76 16.11 -6.08
CA ALA A 331 10.00 17.44 -6.66
C ALA A 331 10.41 17.39 -8.15
N SER A 332 10.89 16.24 -8.61
CA SER A 332 11.31 16.00 -10.01
C SER A 332 10.20 15.41 -10.90
N LEU A 333 9.06 15.01 -10.32
CA LEU A 333 8.00 14.36 -11.08
C LEU A 333 7.43 15.28 -12.18
N PRO A 334 7.06 14.73 -13.36
CA PRO A 334 6.55 15.50 -14.49
C PRO A 334 5.05 15.86 -14.30
N VAL A 335 4.74 16.54 -13.20
CA VAL A 335 3.40 17.03 -12.81
C VAL A 335 3.47 18.51 -12.42
N SER A 336 2.31 19.15 -12.25
CA SER A 336 2.22 20.55 -11.83
C SER A 336 2.96 20.82 -10.51
N GLN A 337 3.29 22.09 -10.28
CA GLN A 337 3.92 22.49 -9.00
C GLN A 337 3.03 22.13 -7.80
N ALA A 338 1.71 22.33 -7.92
CA ALA A 338 0.76 21.98 -6.87
C ALA A 338 0.78 20.49 -6.51
N ALA A 339 0.86 19.62 -7.53
CA ALA A 339 0.98 18.17 -7.31
C ALA A 339 2.32 17.82 -6.64
N ARG A 340 3.43 18.40 -7.10
CA ARG A 340 4.76 18.18 -6.50
C ARG A 340 4.80 18.61 -5.04
N ASP A 341 4.28 19.80 -4.74
CA ASP A 341 4.20 20.31 -3.38
C ASP A 341 3.40 19.34 -2.50
N ALA A 342 2.20 18.92 -2.92
CA ALA A 342 1.40 17.97 -2.16
C ALA A 342 2.08 16.60 -1.93
N LEU A 343 2.85 16.11 -2.90
CA LEU A 343 3.60 14.86 -2.78
C LEU A 343 4.80 14.98 -1.83
N VAL A 344 5.56 16.08 -1.89
CA VAL A 344 6.65 16.37 -0.92
C VAL A 344 6.09 16.49 0.50
N ASN A 345 4.92 17.09 0.61
CA ASN A 345 4.20 17.20 1.86
C ASN A 345 3.77 15.85 2.41
N LEU A 346 3.21 14.97 1.57
CA LEU A 346 2.88 13.62 1.98
C LEU A 346 4.10 12.88 2.56
N VAL A 347 5.29 13.02 1.96
CA VAL A 347 6.55 12.46 2.50
C VAL A 347 6.78 12.97 3.93
N SER A 348 6.70 14.30 4.11
CA SER A 348 6.90 14.95 5.41
C SER A 348 5.85 14.51 6.43
N TYR A 349 4.59 14.36 6.02
CA TYR A 349 3.51 13.87 6.87
C TYR A 349 3.76 12.43 7.31
N ILE A 350 4.12 11.53 6.37
CA ILE A 350 4.39 10.13 6.71
C ILE A 350 5.51 10.05 7.74
N LEU A 351 6.61 10.77 7.53
CA LEU A 351 7.76 10.76 8.44
C LEU A 351 7.41 11.23 9.86
N ASN A 352 6.53 12.22 10.00
CA ASN A 352 6.25 12.90 11.27
C ASN A 352 4.87 12.56 11.86
N ARG A 353 4.18 11.53 11.35
CA ARG A 353 2.84 11.19 11.85
C ARG A 353 2.91 10.53 13.22
N ASP A 354 1.87 10.76 14.00
CA ASP A 354 1.74 10.20 15.36
C ASP A 354 0.91 8.88 15.39
N HIS A 355 0.38 8.42 14.23
CA HIS A 355 -0.53 7.26 14.08
C HIS A 355 -0.80 6.82 12.62
#